data_AF-A0A1I2T0E1-F1
#
_entry.id   AF-A0A1I2T0E1-F1
#
_cell.length_a   1.000
_cell.length_b   1.000
_cell.length_c   1.000
_cell.angle_alpha   90.00
_cell.angle_beta   90.00
_cell.angle_gamma   90.00
#
_symmetry.space_group_name_H-M   'P 1'
#
loop_
_entity.id
_entity.type
_entity.pdbx_description
1 polymer ?
#
loop_
_entity_poly.entity_id
_entity_poly.type
_entity_poly.pdbx_seq_one_letter_code
_entity_poly.pdbx_strand_id
1 'polypeptide(L)'
;MSALPGPLVRLVLPFRADEPANPTLAVLVVLAVAALVAWSVAATVPLFETNVSGTSVIDNPSYPGDVLCENDAFDRTPSGCDEPKTVEKDLGAHAAKTASNLVVPFGLAVVFGWLVAAAVVWSFTGASQGAGTFRDVLSGTAWGLVPFLLPAAARPFLAESAARAFDFPGTLDGVAAGVRAILVGFESEPLALLSFVALAWSAYVVAGGALRTRDVTPGRAALAAFGPAVLLGILSSVGNAVGPVPGEAVGYGVVFALVGALLVGAPRGVIELNKQTELIGFRNTRRVEPEEWYVALHRFGGLALVGLGYALTGSPSLLV
;
A
#
# COMPACT_ATOMS: atom_id res chain seq x y z
N MET A 1 16.92 34.33 11.97
CA MET A 1 15.99 33.28 11.52
C MET A 1 16.62 31.96 11.90
N SER A 2 16.13 31.34 12.98
CA SER A 2 16.62 30.06 13.47
C SER A 2 16.53 29.03 12.34
N ALA A 3 17.68 28.51 11.92
CA ALA A 3 17.77 27.51 10.86
C ALA A 3 17.05 26.24 11.34
N LEU A 4 15.88 25.98 10.76
CA LEU A 4 15.23 24.68 10.92
C LEU A 4 16.25 23.60 10.52
N PRO A 5 16.39 22.52 11.31
CA PRO A 5 17.26 21.40 10.92
C PRO A 5 16.84 20.88 9.54
N GLY A 6 17.82 20.50 8.72
CA GLY A 6 17.63 20.10 7.31
C GLY A 6 16.43 19.18 7.03
N PRO A 7 16.18 18.14 7.85
CA PRO A 7 15.00 17.29 7.72
C PRO A 7 13.66 18.03 7.81
N LEU A 8 13.53 19.02 8.69
CA LEU A 8 12.30 19.81 8.84
C LEU A 8 12.10 20.77 7.65
N VAL A 9 13.20 21.28 7.08
CA VAL A 9 13.12 22.09 5.85
C VAL A 9 12.54 21.27 4.70
N ARG A 10 12.89 20.00 4.55
CA ARG A 10 12.32 19.11 3.52
C ARG A 10 10.82 18.90 3.65
N LEU A 11 10.27 18.98 4.87
CA LEU A 11 8.85 18.76 5.15
C LEU A 11 8.02 20.04 5.04
N VAL A 12 8.53 21.14 5.59
CA VAL A 12 7.79 22.40 5.72
C VAL A 12 8.06 23.33 4.54
N LEU A 13 9.27 23.29 3.99
CA LEU A 13 9.74 24.17 2.91
C LEU A 13 10.48 23.34 1.84
N PRO A 14 9.83 22.34 1.21
CA PRO A 14 10.46 21.36 0.34
C PRO A 14 11.18 22.00 -0.87
N PHE A 15 10.80 23.22 -1.26
CA PHE A 15 11.42 23.98 -2.34
C PHE A 15 12.76 24.65 -1.97
N ARG A 16 13.10 24.76 -0.68
CA ARG A 16 14.31 25.41 -0.17
C ARG A 16 15.36 24.44 0.37
N ALA A 17 15.15 23.14 0.22
CA ALA A 17 16.09 22.14 0.71
C ALA A 17 17.24 21.97 -0.29
N ASP A 18 18.44 22.42 0.05
CA ASP A 18 19.60 22.40 -0.86
C ASP A 18 20.50 21.15 -0.69
N GLU A 19 20.17 20.29 0.25
CA GLU A 19 20.97 19.09 0.54
C GLU A 19 20.91 18.05 -0.61
N PRO A 20 22.05 17.39 -0.92
CA PRO A 20 22.10 16.35 -1.92
C PRO A 20 21.19 15.16 -1.56
N ALA A 21 20.82 14.39 -2.59
CA ALA A 21 20.08 13.15 -2.41
C ALA A 21 20.95 12.13 -1.65
N ASN A 22 20.40 11.56 -0.57
CA ASN A 22 21.03 10.48 0.18
C ASN A 22 20.08 9.26 0.14
N PRO A 23 20.35 8.26 -0.71
CA PRO A 23 19.46 7.11 -0.88
C PRO A 23 19.39 6.23 0.38
N THR A 24 20.48 6.15 1.15
CA THR A 24 20.50 5.41 2.42
C THR A 24 19.57 6.05 3.43
N LEU A 25 19.63 7.38 3.57
CA LEU A 25 18.71 8.11 4.44
C LEU A 25 17.26 7.98 3.97
N ALA A 26 17.02 8.01 2.66
CA ALA A 26 15.68 7.81 2.10
C ALA A 26 15.09 6.45 2.48
N VAL A 27 15.86 5.37 2.32
CA VAL A 27 15.43 4.02 2.72
C VAL A 27 15.15 3.96 4.23
N LEU A 28 16.01 4.55 5.07
CA LEU A 28 15.79 4.58 6.52
C LEU A 28 14.51 5.34 6.89
N VAL A 29 14.22 6.47 6.24
CA VAL A 29 12.98 7.22 6.45
C VAL A 29 11.76 6.36 6.07
N VAL A 30 11.79 5.70 4.91
CA VAL A 30 10.68 4.84 4.46
C VAL A 30 10.45 3.69 5.43
N LEU A 31 11.51 3.00 5.85
CA LEU A 31 11.40 1.88 6.79
C LEU A 31 10.91 2.35 8.17
N ALA A 32 11.35 3.52 8.64
CA ALA A 32 10.86 4.10 9.88
C ALA A 32 9.36 4.44 9.81
N VAL A 33 8.92 5.09 8.72
CA VAL A 33 7.50 5.39 8.51
C VAL A 33 6.69 4.10 8.39
N ALA A 34 7.15 3.11 7.63
CA ALA A 34 6.49 1.81 7.49
C ALA A 34 6.35 1.09 8.85
N ALA A 35 7.40 1.09 9.67
CA ALA A 35 7.37 0.50 11.00
C ALA A 35 6.40 1.23 11.94
N LEU A 36 6.36 2.56 11.91
CA LEU A 36 5.44 3.35 12.73
C LEU A 36 3.98 3.20 12.30
N VAL A 37 3.73 3.12 10.98
CA VAL A 37 2.40 2.85 10.44
C VAL A 37 1.95 1.43 10.81
N ALA A 38 2.81 0.42 10.69
CA ALA A 38 2.50 -0.94 11.15
C ALA A 38 2.27 -0.99 12.67
N TRP A 39 3.11 -0.31 13.45
CA TRP A 39 2.97 -0.21 14.90
C TRP A 39 1.64 0.44 15.31
N SER A 40 1.18 1.46 14.59
CA SER A 40 -0.11 2.10 14.90
C SER A 40 -1.29 1.14 14.83
N VAL A 41 -1.23 0.14 13.94
CA VAL A 41 -2.24 -0.92 13.84
C VAL A 41 -2.00 -1.99 14.89
N ALA A 42 -0.75 -2.37 15.14
CA ALA A 42 -0.43 -3.33 16.20
C ALA A 42 -0.90 -2.84 17.58
N ALA A 43 -0.78 -1.53 17.84
CA ALA A 43 -1.24 -0.90 19.07
C ALA A 43 -2.76 -0.98 19.26
N THR A 44 -3.55 -1.19 18.20
CA THR A 44 -5.01 -1.32 18.30
C THR A 44 -5.47 -2.75 18.58
N VAL A 45 -4.61 -3.76 18.39
CA VAL A 45 -4.99 -5.18 18.51
C VAL A 45 -5.62 -5.51 19.88
N PRO A 46 -5.05 -5.10 21.02
CA PRO A 46 -5.63 -5.41 22.34
C PRO A 46 -6.99 -4.74 22.57
N LEU A 47 -7.27 -3.64 21.85
CA LEU A 47 -8.54 -2.91 21.99
C LEU A 47 -9.71 -3.76 21.50
N PHE A 48 -9.53 -4.52 20.41
CA PHE A 48 -10.61 -5.35 19.87
C PHE A 48 -10.92 -6.55 20.74
N GLU A 49 -9.91 -7.16 21.38
CA GLU A 49 -10.13 -8.24 22.34
C GLU A 49 -10.94 -7.78 23.56
N THR A 50 -10.75 -6.52 23.96
CA THR A 50 -11.44 -5.94 25.14
C THR A 50 -12.85 -5.44 24.82
N ASN A 51 -13.08 -4.91 23.62
CA ASN A 51 -14.35 -4.24 23.28
C ASN A 51 -15.31 -5.13 22.47
N VAL A 52 -14.85 -6.23 21.88
CA VAL A 52 -15.71 -7.18 21.17
C VAL A 52 -16.01 -8.36 22.09
N SER A 53 -17.24 -8.44 22.56
CA SER A 53 -17.71 -9.55 23.42
C SER A 53 -18.60 -10.52 22.67
N GLY A 54 -18.58 -11.78 23.09
CA GLY A 54 -19.52 -12.81 22.64
C GLY A 54 -18.84 -13.96 21.91
N THR A 55 -19.61 -15.02 21.71
CA THR A 55 -19.18 -16.20 20.96
C THR A 55 -20.12 -16.44 19.79
N SER A 56 -19.58 -16.97 18.70
CA SER A 56 -20.35 -17.40 17.54
C SER A 56 -20.17 -18.90 17.36
N VAL A 57 -21.29 -19.61 17.23
CA VAL A 57 -21.31 -21.06 16.98
C VAL A 57 -21.13 -21.26 15.48
N ILE A 58 -20.02 -21.88 15.10
CA ILE A 58 -19.74 -22.24 13.70
C ILE A 58 -19.61 -23.74 13.55
N ASP A 59 -19.84 -24.24 12.34
CA ASP A 59 -19.56 -25.63 12.02
C ASP A 59 -18.07 -25.93 12.20
N ASN A 60 -17.77 -27.07 12.80
CA ASN A 60 -16.39 -27.48 13.03
C ASN A 60 -15.79 -27.99 11.71
N PRO A 61 -14.77 -27.33 11.14
CA PRO A 61 -14.14 -27.80 9.91
C PRO A 61 -13.43 -29.16 10.07
N SER A 62 -13.19 -29.59 11.32
CA SER A 62 -12.63 -30.90 11.64
C SER A 62 -13.69 -32.01 11.67
N TYR A 63 -14.98 -31.67 11.69
CA TYR A 63 -16.08 -32.63 11.61
C TYR A 63 -16.41 -32.88 10.13
N PRO A 64 -16.19 -34.09 9.59
CA PRO A 64 -16.33 -34.36 8.16
C PRO A 64 -17.80 -34.41 7.69
N GLY A 65 -18.78 -34.32 8.59
CA GLY A 65 -20.20 -34.23 8.26
C GLY A 65 -20.95 -35.55 8.49
N ASP A 66 -22.27 -35.44 8.70
CA ASP A 66 -23.13 -36.59 9.08
C ASP A 66 -23.12 -37.70 8.03
N VAL A 67 -23.04 -37.35 6.74
CA VAL A 67 -23.00 -38.30 5.62
C VAL A 67 -21.74 -39.18 5.65
N LEU A 68 -20.64 -38.69 6.21
CA LEU A 68 -19.40 -39.45 6.32
C LEU A 68 -19.28 -40.19 7.65
N CYS A 69 -19.89 -39.68 8.71
CA CYS A 69 -19.81 -40.25 10.05
C CYS A 69 -20.90 -41.28 10.38
N GLU A 70 -22.09 -41.17 9.78
CA GLU A 70 -23.24 -42.06 10.04
C GLU A 70 -23.45 -43.10 8.92
N ASN A 71 -22.57 -43.16 7.92
CA ASN A 71 -22.72 -44.05 6.78
C ASN A 71 -21.97 -45.37 6.97
N ASP A 72 -22.73 -46.43 7.25
CA ASP A 72 -22.25 -47.80 7.44
C ASP A 72 -21.60 -48.41 6.17
N ALA A 73 -21.69 -47.74 5.01
CA ALA A 73 -21.06 -48.18 3.77
C ALA A 73 -19.52 -48.01 3.76
N PHE A 74 -18.95 -47.28 4.71
CA PHE A 74 -17.51 -47.14 4.86
C PHE A 74 -16.97 -48.17 5.87
N ASP A 75 -16.11 -49.10 5.41
CA ASP A 75 -15.46 -50.12 6.26
C ASP A 75 -14.59 -49.54 7.40
N ARG A 76 -14.29 -48.23 7.37
CA ARG A 76 -13.62 -47.48 8.43
C ARG A 76 -14.21 -46.08 8.55
N THR A 77 -14.63 -45.71 9.76
CA THR A 77 -15.06 -44.35 10.09
C THR A 77 -13.90 -43.37 9.83
N PRO A 78 -14.11 -42.30 9.03
CA PRO A 78 -13.11 -41.26 8.83
C PRO A 78 -12.68 -40.61 10.14
N SER A 79 -11.41 -40.19 10.24
CA SER A 79 -10.93 -39.45 11.40
C SER A 79 -11.67 -38.11 11.53
N GLY A 80 -12.05 -37.73 12.76
CA GLY A 80 -12.75 -36.47 13.04
C GLY A 80 -14.25 -36.61 13.32
N CYS A 81 -14.81 -37.83 13.26
CA CYS A 81 -16.21 -38.07 13.63
C CYS A 81 -16.50 -38.00 15.14
N ASP A 82 -15.46 -38.06 15.98
CA ASP A 82 -15.57 -37.85 17.43
C ASP A 82 -15.57 -36.36 17.84
N GLU A 83 -15.27 -35.47 16.89
CA GLU A 83 -15.26 -34.03 17.11
C GLU A 83 -16.71 -33.48 17.12
N PRO A 84 -17.01 -32.44 17.91
CA PRO A 84 -18.35 -31.85 17.94
C PRO A 84 -18.70 -31.22 16.58
N LYS A 85 -19.98 -31.30 16.20
CA LYS A 85 -20.51 -30.73 14.93
C LYS A 85 -20.27 -29.22 14.84
N THR A 86 -20.36 -28.53 15.98
CA THR A 86 -20.15 -27.09 16.08
C THR A 86 -19.13 -26.74 17.14
N VAL A 87 -18.42 -25.64 16.94
CA VAL A 87 -17.45 -25.08 17.88
C VAL A 87 -17.77 -23.61 18.14
N GLU A 88 -17.69 -23.21 19.41
CA GLU A 88 -17.79 -21.81 19.78
C GLU A 88 -16.48 -21.09 19.45
N LYS A 89 -16.58 -19.97 18.72
CA LYS A 89 -15.45 -19.08 18.45
C LYS A 89 -15.66 -17.76 19.16
N ASP A 90 -14.65 -17.39 19.92
CA ASP A 90 -14.57 -16.09 20.59
C ASP A 90 -14.45 -14.97 19.55
N LEU A 91 -15.42 -14.05 19.56
CA LEU A 91 -15.46 -12.93 18.61
C LEU A 91 -14.35 -11.92 18.87
N GLY A 92 -13.95 -11.70 20.13
CA GLY A 92 -12.86 -10.80 20.50
C GLY A 92 -11.50 -11.27 20.02
N ALA A 93 -11.17 -12.54 20.22
CA ALA A 93 -9.97 -13.17 19.70
C ALA A 93 -9.95 -13.17 18.17
N HIS A 94 -11.11 -13.39 17.52
CA HIS A 94 -11.22 -13.27 16.07
C HIS A 94 -10.99 -11.84 15.57
N ALA A 95 -11.53 -10.84 16.28
CA ALA A 95 -11.34 -9.43 15.98
C ALA A 95 -9.87 -9.02 16.11
N ALA A 96 -9.22 -9.39 17.21
CA ALA A 96 -7.80 -9.16 17.46
C ALA A 96 -6.92 -9.84 16.39
N LYS A 97 -7.22 -11.09 16.03
CA LYS A 97 -6.54 -11.79 14.94
C LYS A 97 -6.71 -11.05 13.61
N THR A 98 -7.91 -10.59 13.30
CA THR A 98 -8.19 -9.82 12.08
C THR A 98 -7.36 -8.53 12.03
N ALA A 99 -7.31 -7.77 13.13
CA ALA A 99 -6.47 -6.58 13.24
C ALA A 99 -4.97 -6.92 13.09
N SER A 100 -4.50 -8.00 13.74
CA SER A 100 -3.10 -8.43 13.65
C SER A 100 -2.67 -8.80 12.23
N ASN A 101 -3.57 -9.39 11.44
CA ASN A 101 -3.33 -9.73 10.04
C ASN A 101 -3.15 -8.49 9.14
N LEU A 102 -3.58 -7.30 9.59
CA LEU A 102 -3.44 -6.05 8.85
C LEU A 102 -2.12 -5.32 9.16
N VAL A 103 -1.43 -5.65 10.24
CA VAL A 103 -0.18 -4.98 10.66
C VAL A 103 0.88 -4.97 9.56
N VAL A 104 1.14 -6.14 8.96
CA VAL A 104 2.13 -6.28 7.89
C VAL A 104 1.67 -5.58 6.60
N PRO A 105 0.42 -5.79 6.11
CA PRO A 105 -0.12 -5.03 4.98
C PRO A 105 0.02 -3.51 5.09
N PHE A 106 -0.29 -2.91 6.25
CA PHE A 106 -0.16 -1.46 6.47
C PHE A 106 1.30 -0.98 6.33
N GLY A 107 2.26 -1.73 6.87
CA GLY A 107 3.68 -1.42 6.71
C GLY A 107 4.15 -1.54 5.26
N LEU A 108 3.74 -2.62 4.56
CA LEU A 108 4.07 -2.83 3.16
C LEU A 108 3.45 -1.77 2.25
N ALA A 109 2.25 -1.28 2.55
CA ALA A 109 1.58 -0.24 1.79
C ALA A 109 2.43 1.03 1.69
N VAL A 110 3.12 1.42 2.77
CA VAL A 110 4.06 2.56 2.76
C VAL A 110 5.20 2.34 1.78
N VAL A 111 5.81 1.15 1.80
CA VAL A 111 6.95 0.82 0.92
C VAL A 111 6.51 0.77 -0.54
N PHE A 112 5.38 0.15 -0.85
CA PHE A 112 4.87 0.12 -2.22
C PHE A 112 4.40 1.50 -2.68
N GLY A 113 3.73 2.26 -1.83
CA GLY A 113 3.31 3.64 -2.10
C GLY A 113 4.48 4.55 -2.44
N TRP A 114 5.63 4.37 -1.77
CA TRP A 114 6.86 5.07 -2.11
C TRP A 114 7.35 4.80 -3.54
N LEU A 115 7.40 3.52 -3.92
CA LEU A 115 7.85 3.09 -5.25
C LEU A 115 6.90 3.60 -6.33
N VAL A 116 5.59 3.54 -6.07
CA VAL A 116 4.54 4.08 -6.95
C VAL A 116 4.75 5.59 -7.13
N ALA A 117 4.87 6.33 -6.03
CA ALA A 117 5.08 7.78 -6.07
C ALA A 117 6.36 8.14 -6.86
N ALA A 118 7.46 7.42 -6.65
CA ALA A 118 8.70 7.64 -7.40
C ALA A 118 8.53 7.34 -8.89
N ALA A 119 7.90 6.22 -9.23
CA ALA A 119 7.64 5.80 -10.61
C ALA A 119 6.77 6.80 -11.37
N VAL A 120 5.71 7.27 -10.71
CA VAL A 120 4.83 8.32 -11.20
C VAL A 120 5.60 9.61 -11.46
N VAL A 121 6.30 10.16 -10.46
CA VAL A 121 7.05 11.41 -10.60
C VAL A 121 8.09 11.29 -11.71
N TRP A 122 8.80 10.17 -11.77
CA TRP A 122 9.77 9.90 -12.83
C TRP A 122 9.15 9.92 -14.22
N SER A 123 7.97 9.29 -14.37
CA SER A 123 7.27 9.20 -15.65
C SER A 123 6.74 10.55 -16.12
N PHE A 124 6.11 11.33 -15.22
CA PHE A 124 5.49 12.61 -15.56
C PHE A 124 6.48 13.79 -15.66
N THR A 125 7.63 13.70 -14.98
CA THR A 125 8.69 14.72 -15.13
C THR A 125 9.58 14.48 -16.36
N GLY A 126 9.45 13.31 -17.00
CA GLY A 126 10.04 12.96 -18.30
C GLY A 126 11.56 12.82 -18.28
N ALA A 127 12.14 11.71 -18.73
CA ALA A 127 13.59 11.46 -18.64
C ALA A 127 14.49 12.33 -19.55
N SER A 128 13.94 13.18 -20.43
CA SER A 128 14.67 13.66 -21.60
C SER A 128 15.41 14.99 -21.48
N GLN A 129 15.29 15.81 -20.42
CA GLN A 129 16.07 17.07 -20.32
C GLN A 129 16.51 17.51 -18.91
N GLY A 130 16.16 16.80 -17.83
CA GLY A 130 16.47 17.22 -16.44
C GLY A 130 17.67 16.49 -15.81
N ALA A 131 18.49 17.23 -15.06
CA ALA A 131 19.80 16.84 -14.49
C ALA A 131 19.79 15.74 -13.39
N GLY A 132 18.63 15.17 -13.04
CA GLY A 132 18.50 14.19 -11.94
C GLY A 132 18.35 12.73 -12.37
N THR A 133 18.88 11.81 -11.56
CA THR A 133 18.71 10.36 -11.70
C THR A 133 17.40 9.87 -11.05
N PHE A 134 16.97 8.64 -11.37
CA PHE A 134 15.83 8.01 -10.69
C PHE A 134 16.05 7.87 -9.18
N ARG A 135 17.31 7.71 -8.75
CA ARG A 135 17.69 7.64 -7.33
C ARG A 135 17.41 8.95 -6.59
N ASP A 136 17.54 10.09 -7.29
CA ASP A 136 17.24 11.40 -6.73
C ASP A 136 15.73 11.56 -6.52
N VAL A 137 14.92 11.07 -7.47
CA VAL A 137 13.46 11.03 -7.34
C VAL A 137 13.04 10.13 -6.17
N LEU A 138 13.56 8.91 -6.08
CA LEU A 138 13.32 8.01 -4.95
C LEU A 138 13.65 8.68 -3.61
N SER A 139 14.79 9.37 -3.54
CA SER A 139 15.21 10.06 -2.33
C SER A 139 14.31 11.23 -1.98
N GLY A 140 13.79 11.94 -2.98
CA GLY A 140 12.84 13.03 -2.81
C GLY A 140 11.47 12.55 -2.34
N THR A 141 10.94 11.49 -2.96
CA THR A 141 9.60 10.97 -2.64
C THR A 141 9.52 10.28 -1.29
N ALA A 142 10.63 9.78 -0.74
CA ALA A 142 10.66 9.18 0.60
C ALA A 142 10.17 10.15 1.69
N TRP A 143 10.54 11.43 1.60
CA TRP A 143 10.08 12.46 2.53
C TRP A 143 8.59 12.76 2.40
N GLY A 144 8.00 12.50 1.23
CA GLY A 144 6.57 12.58 1.01
C GLY A 144 5.77 11.58 1.84
N LEU A 145 6.39 10.55 2.43
CA LEU A 145 5.68 9.58 3.26
C LEU A 145 5.53 10.03 4.72
N VAL A 146 6.38 10.95 5.19
CA VAL A 146 6.39 11.40 6.59
C VAL A 146 5.04 11.98 7.05
N PRO A 147 4.30 12.76 6.22
CA PRO A 147 2.96 13.22 6.60
C PRO A 147 1.99 12.10 7.02
N PHE A 148 2.13 10.87 6.52
CA PHE A 148 1.29 9.73 6.93
C PHE A 148 1.52 9.27 8.37
N LEU A 149 2.53 9.80 9.07
CA LEU A 149 2.66 9.62 10.51
C LEU A 149 1.54 10.33 11.28
N LEU A 150 0.89 11.33 10.69
CA LEU A 150 -0.23 12.03 11.30
C LEU A 150 -1.44 11.11 11.54
N PRO A 151 -2.05 10.46 10.52
CA PRO A 151 -3.11 9.49 10.75
C PRO A 151 -2.62 8.28 11.54
N ALA A 152 -1.37 7.82 11.36
CA ALA A 152 -0.83 6.71 12.13
C ALA A 152 -0.77 7.01 13.64
N ALA A 153 -0.36 8.22 14.04
CA ALA A 153 -0.32 8.60 15.45
C ALA A 153 -1.73 8.73 16.06
N ALA A 154 -2.72 9.18 15.28
CA ALA A 154 -4.09 9.32 15.74
C ALA A 154 -4.86 7.98 15.80
N ARG A 155 -4.49 7.01 14.94
CA ARG A 155 -5.23 5.75 14.75
C ARG A 155 -5.53 4.99 16.04
N PRO A 156 -4.61 4.76 16.99
CA PRO A 156 -4.93 4.01 18.21
C PRO A 156 -6.05 4.66 19.03
N PHE A 157 -6.01 5.99 19.17
CA PHE A 157 -7.01 6.73 19.94
C PHE A 157 -8.37 6.77 19.23
N LEU A 158 -8.38 6.98 17.91
CA LEU A 158 -9.62 7.01 17.13
C LEU A 158 -10.23 5.60 17.01
N ALA A 159 -9.41 4.57 16.85
CA ALA A 159 -9.86 3.19 16.82
C ALA A 159 -10.43 2.73 18.16
N GLU A 160 -9.82 3.13 19.29
CA GLU A 160 -10.38 2.87 20.63
C GLU A 160 -11.77 3.50 20.79
N SER A 161 -11.90 4.78 20.43
CA SER A 161 -13.17 5.49 20.50
C SER A 161 -14.23 4.85 19.59
N ALA A 162 -13.85 4.46 18.38
CA ALA A 162 -14.73 3.81 17.43
C ALA A 162 -15.15 2.42 17.91
N ALA A 163 -14.21 1.59 18.38
CA ALA A 163 -14.48 0.24 18.88
C ALA A 163 -15.43 0.23 20.08
N ARG A 164 -15.40 1.26 20.94
CA ARG A 164 -16.35 1.41 22.05
C ARG A 164 -17.77 1.77 21.62
N ALA A 165 -17.90 2.49 20.51
CA ALA A 165 -19.19 2.98 20.00
C ALA A 165 -19.80 2.05 18.95
N PHE A 166 -18.99 1.15 18.36
CA PHE A 166 -19.39 0.29 17.27
C PHE A 166 -20.19 -0.92 17.78
N ASP A 167 -21.35 -1.16 17.17
CA ASP A 167 -22.17 -2.34 17.46
C ASP A 167 -21.71 -3.51 16.57
N PHE A 168 -20.86 -4.38 17.13
CA PHE A 168 -20.28 -5.49 16.38
C PHE A 168 -21.33 -6.57 16.08
N PRO A 169 -21.47 -7.02 14.82
CA PRO A 169 -22.37 -8.13 14.50
C PRO A 169 -21.93 -9.44 15.20
N GLY A 170 -22.90 -10.29 15.56
CA GLY A 170 -22.63 -11.60 16.21
C GLY A 170 -22.02 -12.69 15.31
N THR A 171 -21.51 -12.34 14.13
CA THR A 171 -20.92 -13.26 13.14
C THR A 171 -19.44 -12.94 12.91
N LEU A 172 -18.63 -13.95 12.61
CA LEU A 172 -17.19 -13.77 12.37
C LEU A 172 -16.91 -12.80 11.22
N ASP A 173 -17.64 -12.92 10.11
CA ASP A 173 -17.47 -12.05 8.95
C ASP A 173 -17.88 -10.61 9.25
N GLY A 174 -18.95 -10.42 10.02
CA GLY A 174 -19.40 -9.09 10.44
C GLY A 174 -18.40 -8.41 11.36
N VAL A 175 -17.83 -9.15 12.32
CA VAL A 175 -16.74 -8.64 13.17
C VAL A 175 -15.51 -8.29 12.35
N ALA A 176 -15.10 -9.16 11.43
CA ALA A 176 -13.94 -8.91 10.59
C ALA A 176 -14.13 -7.69 9.67
N ALA A 177 -15.35 -7.47 9.16
CA ALA A 177 -15.70 -6.28 8.40
C ALA A 177 -15.66 -5.01 9.28
N GLY A 178 -16.24 -5.05 10.49
CA GLY A 178 -16.21 -3.93 11.43
C GLY A 178 -14.80 -3.53 11.85
N VAL A 179 -13.94 -4.51 12.18
CA VAL A 179 -12.52 -4.26 12.49
C VAL A 179 -11.80 -3.55 11.33
N ARG A 180 -12.01 -4.03 10.10
CA ARG A 180 -11.42 -3.40 8.90
C ARG A 180 -11.94 -1.97 8.71
N ALA A 181 -13.24 -1.74 8.85
CA ALA A 181 -13.85 -0.42 8.72
C ALA A 181 -13.27 0.59 9.72
N ILE A 182 -13.12 0.18 10.98
CA ILE A 182 -12.53 1.01 12.05
C ILE A 182 -11.06 1.35 11.75
N LEU A 183 -10.26 0.38 11.29
CA LEU A 183 -8.82 0.60 11.09
C LEU A 183 -8.48 1.35 9.81
N VAL A 184 -9.27 1.17 8.76
CA VAL A 184 -9.15 1.88 7.48
C VAL A 184 -9.73 3.30 7.58
N GLY A 185 -10.71 3.53 8.45
CA GLY A 185 -11.01 4.87 8.94
C GLY A 185 -11.94 5.73 8.09
N PHE A 186 -12.50 5.22 7.00
CA PHE A 186 -13.43 6.02 6.16
C PHE A 186 -14.78 6.30 6.82
N GLU A 187 -15.21 5.48 7.77
CA GLU A 187 -16.40 5.77 8.58
C GLU A 187 -16.09 6.72 9.75
N SER A 188 -14.82 6.79 10.17
CA SER A 188 -14.38 7.78 11.17
C SER A 188 -13.99 9.07 10.47
N GLU A 189 -14.94 10.01 10.39
CA GLU A 189 -14.73 11.38 9.89
C GLU A 189 -13.37 12.01 10.27
N PRO A 190 -12.86 11.89 11.52
CA PRO A 190 -11.57 12.47 11.88
C PRO A 190 -10.36 11.77 11.24
N LEU A 191 -10.34 10.44 11.11
CA LEU A 191 -9.19 9.72 10.56
C LEU A 191 -9.10 9.96 9.05
N ALA A 192 -10.23 9.92 8.35
CA ALA A 192 -10.31 10.26 6.93
C ALA A 192 -9.81 11.69 6.67
N LEU A 193 -10.23 12.66 7.49
CA LEU A 193 -9.75 14.05 7.38
C LEU A 193 -8.22 14.13 7.56
N LEU A 194 -7.66 13.47 8.58
CA LEU A 194 -6.21 13.44 8.81
C LEU A 194 -5.46 12.77 7.66
N SER A 195 -6.01 11.70 7.09
CA SER A 195 -5.48 11.03 5.91
C SER A 195 -5.45 11.95 4.69
N PHE A 196 -6.53 12.71 4.41
CA PHE A 196 -6.54 13.67 3.31
C PHE A 196 -5.57 14.84 3.53
N VAL A 197 -5.43 15.31 4.76
CA VAL A 197 -4.42 16.33 5.12
C VAL A 197 -3.01 15.78 4.90
N ALA A 198 -2.73 14.56 5.34
CA ALA A 198 -1.46 13.89 5.13
C ALA A 198 -1.17 13.68 3.64
N LEU A 199 -2.17 13.29 2.85
CA LEU A 199 -2.06 13.10 1.41
C LEU A 199 -1.78 14.41 0.66
N ALA A 200 -2.46 15.50 1.02
CA ALA A 200 -2.20 16.82 0.46
C ALA A 200 -0.80 17.34 0.81
N TRP A 201 -0.37 17.14 2.06
CA TRP A 201 0.98 17.48 2.50
C TRP A 201 2.03 16.60 1.80
N SER A 202 1.77 15.32 1.63
CA SER A 202 2.62 14.39 0.87
C SER A 202 2.84 14.90 -0.55
N ALA A 203 1.76 15.24 -1.26
CA ALA A 203 1.83 15.80 -2.61
C ALA A 203 2.63 17.11 -2.65
N TYR A 204 2.47 17.99 -1.65
CA TYR A 204 3.25 19.22 -1.53
C TYR A 204 4.76 18.95 -1.40
N VAL A 205 5.16 18.00 -0.54
CA VAL A 205 6.57 17.61 -0.36
C VAL A 205 7.14 16.98 -1.63
N VAL A 206 6.38 16.09 -2.26
CA VAL A 206 6.77 15.44 -3.52
C VAL A 206 6.93 16.44 -4.66
N ALA A 207 6.02 17.40 -4.80
CA ALA A 207 6.12 18.45 -5.82
C ALA A 207 7.40 19.29 -5.63
N GLY A 208 7.73 19.65 -4.40
CA GLY A 208 8.98 20.37 -4.12
C GLY A 208 10.23 19.54 -4.36
N GLY A 209 10.21 18.24 -4.06
CA GLY A 209 11.26 17.30 -4.45
C GLY A 209 11.45 17.22 -5.97
N ALA A 210 10.35 17.13 -6.72
CA ALA A 210 10.37 17.06 -8.18
C ALA A 210 10.94 18.33 -8.82
N LEU A 211 10.55 19.52 -8.34
CA LEU A 211 11.09 20.80 -8.80
C LEU A 211 12.62 20.86 -8.67
N ARG A 212 13.15 20.47 -7.51
CA ARG A 212 14.60 20.54 -7.23
C ARG A 212 15.41 19.50 -8.00
N THR A 213 14.89 18.28 -8.12
CA THR A 213 15.67 17.16 -8.67
C THR A 213 15.57 17.03 -10.18
N ARG A 214 14.51 17.56 -10.79
CA ARG A 214 14.21 17.35 -12.22
C ARG A 214 14.23 18.63 -13.05
N ASP A 215 14.40 19.80 -12.42
CA ASP A 215 14.39 21.11 -13.09
C ASP A 215 13.15 21.31 -14.00
N VAL A 216 12.00 20.87 -13.50
CA VAL A 216 10.72 20.95 -14.23
C VAL A 216 9.97 22.22 -13.86
N THR A 217 8.99 22.61 -14.69
CA THR A 217 8.11 23.73 -14.36
C THR A 217 7.21 23.41 -13.15
N PRO A 218 6.80 24.42 -12.35
CA PRO A 218 5.88 24.23 -11.22
C PRO A 218 4.59 23.50 -11.59
N GLY A 219 4.03 23.78 -12.76
CA GLY A 219 2.81 23.10 -13.24
C GLY A 219 3.00 21.60 -13.46
N ARG A 220 4.14 21.18 -14.03
CA ARG A 220 4.45 19.75 -14.22
C ARG A 220 4.73 19.05 -12.90
N ALA A 221 5.47 19.67 -11.99
CA ALA A 221 5.72 19.11 -10.66
C ALA A 221 4.42 18.95 -9.86
N ALA A 222 3.52 19.95 -9.93
CA ALA A 222 2.21 19.88 -9.30
C ALA A 222 1.37 18.76 -9.90
N LEU A 223 1.28 18.64 -11.23
CA LEU A 223 0.55 17.56 -11.88
C LEU A 223 1.08 16.17 -11.50
N ALA A 224 2.42 16.01 -11.48
CA ALA A 224 3.09 14.76 -11.16
C ALA A 224 2.94 14.34 -9.69
N ALA A 225 2.59 15.26 -8.78
CA ALA A 225 2.42 14.97 -7.36
C ALA A 225 0.93 14.93 -6.96
N PHE A 226 0.17 15.96 -7.29
CA PHE A 226 -1.23 16.11 -6.88
C PHE A 226 -2.20 15.27 -7.71
N GLY A 227 -1.99 15.11 -9.02
CA GLY A 227 -2.87 14.27 -9.84
C GLY A 227 -2.97 12.82 -9.31
N PRO A 228 -1.83 12.14 -9.10
CA PRO A 228 -1.77 10.83 -8.47
C PRO A 228 -2.33 10.81 -7.05
N ALA A 229 -2.04 11.82 -6.22
CA ALA A 229 -2.58 11.90 -4.87
C ALA A 229 -4.12 11.99 -4.88
N VAL A 230 -4.70 12.82 -5.75
CA VAL A 230 -6.16 12.90 -5.93
C VAL A 230 -6.73 11.58 -6.42
N LEU A 231 -6.10 10.94 -7.41
CA LEU A 231 -6.52 9.63 -7.90
C LEU A 231 -6.48 8.58 -6.80
N LEU A 232 -5.41 8.56 -5.99
CA LEU A 232 -5.29 7.67 -4.84
C LEU A 232 -6.40 7.93 -3.82
N GLY A 233 -6.67 9.19 -3.47
CA GLY A 233 -7.78 9.55 -2.58
C GLY A 233 -9.13 9.05 -3.11
N ILE A 234 -9.40 9.19 -4.41
CA ILE A 234 -10.60 8.66 -5.05
C ILE A 234 -10.64 7.13 -4.99
N LEU A 235 -9.55 6.47 -5.36
CA LEU A 235 -9.46 5.00 -5.36
C LEU A 235 -9.56 4.42 -3.95
N SER A 236 -9.05 5.10 -2.93
CA SER A 236 -9.21 4.70 -1.52
C SER A 236 -10.67 4.80 -1.10
N SER A 237 -11.35 5.90 -1.45
CA SER A 237 -12.79 6.06 -1.19
C SER A 237 -13.63 4.98 -1.89
N VAL A 238 -13.30 4.66 -3.14
CA VAL A 238 -14.06 3.66 -3.94
C VAL A 238 -13.70 2.22 -3.55
N GLY A 239 -12.43 1.93 -3.29
CA GLY A 239 -11.94 0.58 -2.97
C GLY A 239 -12.59 0.02 -1.71
N ASN A 240 -12.89 0.88 -0.73
CA ASN A 240 -13.64 0.49 0.45
C ASN A 240 -15.07 0.02 0.14
N ALA A 241 -15.67 0.49 -0.96
CA ALA A 241 -16.99 0.02 -1.39
C ALA A 241 -16.94 -1.36 -2.09
N VAL A 242 -15.78 -1.78 -2.58
CA VAL A 242 -15.62 -3.02 -3.39
C VAL A 242 -15.29 -4.25 -2.52
N GLY A 243 -14.94 -4.05 -1.24
CA GLY A 243 -14.67 -5.13 -0.30
C GLY A 243 -13.21 -5.62 -0.30
N PRO A 244 -12.87 -6.57 0.59
CA PRO A 244 -11.49 -7.03 0.77
C PRO A 244 -10.96 -7.75 -0.46
N VAL A 245 -9.72 -7.45 -0.83
CA VAL A 245 -9.02 -8.13 -1.91
C VAL A 245 -8.63 -9.55 -1.47
N PRO A 246 -8.82 -10.60 -2.29
CA PRO A 246 -8.39 -11.96 -1.96
C PRO A 246 -6.90 -12.03 -1.59
N GLY A 247 -6.54 -12.86 -0.60
CA GLY A 247 -5.15 -12.96 -0.13
C GLY A 247 -4.15 -13.35 -1.23
N GLU A 248 -4.57 -14.18 -2.18
CA GLU A 248 -3.77 -14.57 -3.35
C GLU A 248 -3.51 -13.42 -4.33
N ALA A 249 -4.43 -12.44 -4.40
CA ALA A 249 -4.26 -11.26 -5.22
C ALA A 249 -3.15 -10.34 -4.71
N VAL A 250 -2.81 -10.39 -3.42
CA VAL A 250 -1.65 -9.67 -2.87
C VAL A 250 -0.35 -10.14 -3.52
N GLY A 251 -0.17 -11.45 -3.69
CA GLY A 251 1.04 -12.02 -4.32
C GLY A 251 1.20 -11.55 -5.76
N TYR A 252 0.12 -11.60 -6.55
CA TYR A 252 0.09 -11.06 -7.92
C TYR A 252 0.34 -9.55 -7.91
N GLY A 253 -0.21 -8.82 -6.94
CA GLY A 253 -0.02 -7.38 -6.80
C GLY A 253 1.45 -6.99 -6.61
N VAL A 254 2.18 -7.72 -5.76
CA VAL A 254 3.63 -7.53 -5.56
C VAL A 254 4.40 -7.77 -6.85
N VAL A 255 4.09 -8.86 -7.56
CA VAL A 255 4.75 -9.18 -8.85
C VAL A 255 4.52 -8.07 -9.87
N PHE A 256 3.27 -7.61 -10.04
CA PHE A 256 2.95 -6.51 -10.95
C PHE A 256 3.65 -5.21 -10.57
N ALA A 257 3.72 -4.88 -9.28
CA ALA A 257 4.42 -3.69 -8.80
C ALA A 257 5.93 -3.75 -9.13
N LEU A 258 6.58 -4.89 -8.90
CA LEU A 258 8.01 -5.07 -9.19
C LEU A 258 8.32 -5.01 -10.69
N VAL A 259 7.54 -5.75 -11.50
CA VAL A 259 7.69 -5.75 -12.97
C VAL A 259 7.43 -4.35 -13.53
N GLY A 260 6.37 -3.69 -13.06
CA GLY A 260 6.04 -2.33 -13.47
C GLY A 260 7.13 -1.32 -13.08
N ALA A 261 7.69 -1.41 -11.87
CA ALA A 261 8.77 -0.55 -11.42
C ALA A 261 10.03 -0.71 -12.27
N LEU A 262 10.36 -1.95 -12.68
CA LEU A 262 11.46 -2.23 -13.60
C LEU A 262 11.23 -1.56 -14.97
N LEU A 263 10.02 -1.66 -15.51
CA LEU A 263 9.64 -1.04 -16.78
C LEU A 263 9.68 0.49 -16.72
N VAL A 264 9.32 1.10 -15.59
CA VAL A 264 9.38 2.56 -15.40
C VAL A 264 10.82 3.05 -15.21
N GLY A 265 11.59 2.36 -14.37
CA GLY A 265 12.95 2.77 -13.99
C GLY A 265 14.00 2.47 -15.04
N ALA A 266 13.88 1.35 -15.75
CA ALA A 266 14.86 0.87 -16.72
C ALA A 266 14.26 0.44 -18.07
N PRO A 267 13.39 1.26 -18.72
CA PRO A 267 12.69 0.87 -19.94
C PRO A 267 13.65 0.47 -21.07
N ARG A 268 14.74 1.21 -21.26
CA ARG A 268 15.74 0.90 -22.30
C ARG A 268 16.47 -0.41 -22.04
N GLY A 269 16.72 -0.76 -20.78
CA GLY A 269 17.33 -2.03 -20.41
C GLY A 269 16.41 -3.22 -20.70
N VAL A 270 15.11 -3.08 -20.39
CA VAL A 270 14.11 -4.10 -20.72
C VAL A 270 13.95 -4.25 -22.24
N ILE A 271 13.92 -3.14 -22.98
CA ILE A 271 13.86 -3.15 -24.45
C ILE A 271 15.07 -3.88 -25.04
N GLU A 272 16.28 -3.62 -24.52
CA GLU A 272 17.50 -4.27 -25.01
C GLU A 272 17.52 -5.76 -24.67
N LEU A 273 17.03 -6.16 -23.49
CA LEU A 273 16.85 -7.57 -23.13
C LEU A 273 15.85 -8.25 -24.08
N ASN A 274 14.71 -7.61 -24.37
CA ASN A 274 13.71 -8.16 -25.28
C ASN A 274 14.28 -8.37 -26.70
N LYS A 275 15.09 -7.40 -27.18
CA LYS A 275 15.82 -7.54 -28.45
C LYS A 275 16.80 -8.72 -28.44
N GLN A 276 17.44 -9.01 -27.29
CA GLN A 276 18.32 -10.16 -27.14
C GLN A 276 17.54 -11.49 -27.08
N THR A 277 16.31 -11.51 -26.59
CA THR A 277 15.51 -12.74 -26.53
C THR A 277 14.75 -13.04 -27.82
N GLU A 278 14.43 -12.03 -28.64
CA GLU A 278 13.80 -12.19 -29.97
C GLU A 278 14.79 -12.71 -31.06
N LEU A 279 15.77 -13.54 -30.66
CA LEU A 279 16.88 -14.02 -31.49
C LEU A 279 16.51 -14.98 -32.64
N ILE A 280 15.22 -15.19 -32.95
CA ILE A 280 14.78 -15.91 -34.16
C ILE A 280 14.38 -14.87 -35.22
N GLY A 281 15.33 -14.08 -35.74
CA GLY A 281 15.09 -13.28 -36.95
C GLY A 281 16.01 -12.08 -37.23
N PHE A 282 16.48 -11.35 -36.21
CA PHE A 282 17.14 -10.06 -36.41
C PHE A 282 18.62 -10.06 -35.99
N ARG A 283 19.51 -10.61 -36.84
CA ARG A 283 20.96 -10.67 -36.55
C ARG A 283 21.73 -9.35 -36.74
N ASN A 284 21.09 -8.23 -37.09
CA ASN A 284 21.82 -6.99 -37.46
C ASN A 284 21.31 -5.67 -36.85
N THR A 285 20.44 -5.70 -35.83
CA THR A 285 19.80 -4.49 -35.26
C THR A 285 20.50 -3.88 -34.04
N ARG A 286 21.72 -4.31 -33.68
CA ARG A 286 22.47 -3.87 -32.47
C ARG A 286 22.78 -2.37 -32.37
N ARG A 287 22.42 -1.54 -33.37
CA ARG A 287 22.67 -0.08 -33.36
C ARG A 287 21.42 0.78 -33.45
N VAL A 288 20.23 0.19 -33.46
CA VAL A 288 19.00 0.98 -33.52
C VAL A 288 18.62 1.39 -32.10
N GLU A 289 18.89 2.65 -31.76
CA GLU A 289 18.35 3.27 -30.55
C GLU A 289 16.82 3.20 -30.60
N PRO A 290 16.16 2.77 -29.51
CA PRO A 290 14.71 2.68 -29.49
C PRO A 290 14.09 4.07 -29.61
N GLU A 291 13.10 4.19 -30.51
CA GLU A 291 12.30 5.39 -30.67
C GLU A 291 11.67 5.83 -29.34
N GLU A 292 11.61 7.16 -29.11
CA GLU A 292 11.14 7.71 -27.83
C GLU A 292 9.69 7.33 -27.50
N TRP A 293 8.82 7.17 -28.51
CA TRP A 293 7.44 6.72 -28.30
C TRP A 293 7.38 5.29 -27.74
N TYR A 294 8.32 4.42 -28.13
CA TYR A 294 8.38 3.04 -27.67
C TYR A 294 8.90 2.95 -26.23
N VAL A 295 9.84 3.83 -25.86
CA VAL A 295 10.28 4.02 -24.48
C VAL A 295 9.13 4.56 -23.61
N ALA A 296 8.36 5.51 -24.12
CA ALA A 296 7.18 6.04 -23.43
C ALA A 296 6.13 4.94 -23.20
N LEU A 297 5.87 4.09 -24.20
CA LEU A 297 4.95 2.97 -24.08
C LEU A 297 5.34 2.02 -22.93
N HIS A 298 6.62 1.65 -22.81
CA HIS A 298 7.11 0.81 -21.71
C HIS A 298 6.97 1.49 -20.35
N ARG A 299 7.22 2.80 -20.26
CA ARG A 299 7.03 3.56 -19.02
C ARG A 299 5.58 3.61 -18.58
N PHE A 300 4.66 3.96 -19.48
CA PHE A 300 3.24 4.04 -19.14
C PHE A 300 2.62 2.66 -18.91
N GLY A 301 3.05 1.64 -19.65
CA GLY A 301 2.69 0.24 -19.37
C GLY A 301 3.20 -0.21 -18.00
N GLY A 302 4.45 0.12 -17.67
CA GLY A 302 5.01 -0.12 -16.34
C GLY A 302 4.25 0.62 -15.24
N LEU A 303 3.87 1.87 -15.46
CA LEU A 303 3.07 2.66 -14.53
C LEU A 303 1.68 2.04 -14.29
N ALA A 304 1.04 1.55 -15.35
CA ALA A 304 -0.23 0.83 -15.25
C ALA A 304 -0.09 -0.45 -14.42
N LEU A 305 1.00 -1.21 -14.62
CA LEU A 305 1.30 -2.41 -13.81
C LEU A 305 1.59 -2.07 -12.34
N VAL A 306 2.32 -0.97 -12.08
CA VAL A 306 2.54 -0.47 -10.71
C VAL A 306 1.23 -0.09 -10.05
N GLY A 307 0.36 0.65 -10.75
CA GLY A 307 -0.97 1.04 -10.23
C GLY A 307 -1.86 -0.16 -9.97
N LEU A 308 -1.89 -1.15 -10.89
CA LEU A 308 -2.61 -2.40 -10.73
C LEU A 308 -2.07 -3.21 -9.54
N GLY A 309 -0.75 -3.32 -9.43
CA GLY A 309 -0.10 -4.01 -8.32
C GLY A 309 -0.43 -3.39 -6.97
N TYR A 310 -0.39 -2.06 -6.91
CA TYR A 310 -0.78 -1.28 -5.74
C TYR A 310 -2.26 -1.50 -5.37
N ALA A 311 -3.18 -1.48 -6.33
CA ALA A 311 -4.60 -1.78 -6.09
C ALA A 311 -4.82 -3.21 -5.58
N LEU A 312 -4.17 -4.21 -6.18
CA LEU A 312 -4.28 -5.63 -5.81
C LEU A 312 -3.69 -5.96 -4.44
N THR A 313 -2.79 -5.12 -3.93
CA THR A 313 -2.29 -5.26 -2.55
C THR A 313 -3.26 -4.70 -1.50
N GLY A 314 -4.34 -4.03 -1.90
CA GLY A 314 -5.22 -3.29 -0.99
C GLY A 314 -4.58 -2.02 -0.41
N SER A 315 -3.36 -1.66 -0.82
CA SER A 315 -2.61 -0.53 -0.27
C SER A 315 -3.28 0.86 -0.33
N PRO A 316 -4.12 1.22 -1.33
CA PRO A 316 -4.77 2.54 -1.35
C PRO A 316 -5.56 2.83 -0.07
N SER A 317 -6.36 1.87 0.40
CA SER A 317 -7.19 2.01 1.60
C SER A 317 -6.41 1.86 2.91
N LEU A 318 -5.13 1.51 2.85
CA LEU A 318 -4.28 1.38 4.04
C LEU A 318 -3.46 2.65 4.32
N LEU A 319 -3.31 3.52 3.33
CA LEU A 319 -2.54 4.77 3.46
C LEU A 319 -3.43 6.02 3.59
N VAL A 320 -4.61 6.00 2.99
CA VAL A 320 -5.62 7.07 3.09
C VAL A 320 -6.83 6.48 3.78
#